data_AF-A0A2X3F3K0-F1
#
_entry.id   AF-A0A2X3F3K0-F1
#
_cell.length_a   1.000
_cell.length_b   1.000
_cell.length_c   1.000
_cell.angle_alpha   90.00
_cell.angle_beta   90.00
_cell.angle_gamma   90.00
#
_symmetry.space_group_name_H-M   'P 1'
#
loop_
_entity.id
_entity.type
_entity.pdbx_description
1 polymer ?
#
loop_
_entity_poly.entity_id
_entity_poly.type
_entity_poly.pdbx_seq_one_letter_code
_entity_poly.pdbx_strand_id
1 'polypeptide(L)'
;MRKQWLGICIAAGLLAACSSDDVQQKTVSTPQPAVCNGPTVEISGADPQYETPNATANQDYERDGKSYKIVQDPANFTQAGFAAIYDAEPNSNLTASGEAFDPTQLTAAHPTLPIPSYAADH
;
A
#
# COMPACT_ATOMS: atom_id res chain seq x y z
N MET A 1 5.42 -63.93 -0.27
CA MET A 1 5.70 -62.54 0.17
C MET A 1 5.51 -61.54 -0.98
N ARG A 2 4.32 -61.48 -1.61
CA ARG A 2 4.08 -60.66 -2.82
C ARG A 2 2.75 -59.88 -2.81
N LYS A 3 1.99 -60.01 -1.71
CA LYS A 3 0.62 -59.45 -1.55
C LYS A 3 0.54 -58.26 -0.59
N GLN A 4 1.59 -58.03 0.22
CA GLN A 4 1.70 -56.86 1.11
C GLN A 4 2.15 -55.58 0.39
N TRP A 5 2.81 -55.69 -0.77
CA TRP A 5 3.24 -54.52 -1.55
C TRP A 5 2.09 -53.78 -2.24
N LEU A 6 0.99 -54.47 -2.57
CA LEU A 6 -0.19 -53.81 -3.15
C LEU A 6 -0.88 -52.88 -2.15
N GLY A 7 -0.89 -53.21 -0.85
CA GLY A 7 -1.49 -52.37 0.19
C GLY A 7 -0.72 -51.08 0.46
N ILE A 8 0.62 -51.15 0.39
CA ILE A 8 1.50 -49.99 0.61
C ILE A 8 1.37 -48.95 -0.50
N CYS A 9 1.21 -49.36 -1.76
CA CYS A 9 1.06 -48.42 -2.88
C CYS A 9 -0.29 -47.67 -2.84
N ILE A 10 -1.36 -48.33 -2.40
CA ILE A 10 -2.69 -47.70 -2.27
C ILE A 10 -2.70 -46.68 -1.12
N ALA A 11 -2.05 -47.01 0.00
CA ALA A 11 -1.91 -46.06 1.11
C ALA A 11 -1.07 -44.83 0.73
N ALA A 12 0.02 -44.99 -0.02
CA ALA A 12 0.84 -43.87 -0.49
C ALA A 12 0.08 -42.96 -1.48
N GLY A 13 -0.78 -43.52 -2.34
CA GLY A 13 -1.62 -42.75 -3.27
C GLY A 13 -2.66 -41.86 -2.56
N LEU A 14 -3.19 -42.31 -1.42
CA LEU A 14 -4.18 -41.54 -0.65
C LEU A 14 -3.56 -40.35 0.11
N LEU A 15 -2.28 -40.42 0.50
CA LEU A 15 -1.61 -39.28 1.16
C LEU A 15 -1.18 -38.18 0.17
N ALA A 16 -0.96 -38.49 -1.10
CA ALA A 16 -0.59 -37.50 -2.12
C ALA A 16 -1.76 -36.60 -2.57
N ALA A 17 -3.01 -36.99 -2.28
CA ALA A 17 -4.19 -36.22 -2.67
C ALA A 17 -4.49 -35.01 -1.73
N CYS A 18 -3.78 -34.90 -0.60
CA CYS A 18 -3.91 -33.76 0.31
C CYS A 18 -2.91 -32.62 0.01
N SER A 19 -2.12 -32.71 -1.06
CA SER A 19 -1.14 -31.68 -1.47
C SER A 19 -1.57 -30.93 -2.74
N SER A 20 -2.88 -30.89 -3.03
CA SER A 20 -3.39 -29.93 -4.01
C SER A 20 -3.58 -28.59 -3.31
N ASP A 21 -2.51 -27.79 -3.29
CA ASP A 21 -2.65 -26.35 -3.12
C ASP A 21 -3.35 -25.83 -4.38
N ASP A 22 -4.68 -25.87 -4.39
CA ASP A 22 -5.50 -25.01 -5.22
C ASP A 22 -5.22 -23.57 -4.78
N VAL A 23 -4.08 -23.04 -5.20
CA VAL A 23 -3.85 -21.60 -5.27
C VAL A 23 -4.79 -21.12 -6.36
N GLN A 24 -6.06 -20.95 -5.97
CA GLN A 24 -6.95 -19.98 -6.56
C GLN A 24 -6.18 -18.66 -6.54
N GLN A 25 -5.46 -18.38 -7.63
CA GLN A 25 -5.21 -17.03 -8.05
C GLN A 25 -6.58 -16.43 -8.29
N LYS A 26 -7.21 -16.01 -7.18
CA LYS A 26 -8.14 -14.90 -7.19
C LYS A 26 -7.30 -13.79 -7.79
N THR A 27 -7.39 -13.63 -9.10
CA THR A 27 -7.09 -12.38 -9.77
C THR A 27 -7.95 -11.37 -9.04
N VAL A 28 -7.39 -10.78 -7.98
CA VAL A 28 -7.78 -9.48 -7.50
C VAL A 28 -7.57 -8.63 -8.73
N SER A 29 -8.64 -8.47 -9.50
CA SER A 29 -8.71 -7.46 -10.54
C SER A 29 -8.33 -6.20 -9.81
N THR A 30 -7.10 -5.73 -10.00
CA THR A 30 -6.66 -4.45 -9.46
C THR A 30 -7.70 -3.47 -9.98
N PRO A 31 -8.46 -2.78 -9.12
CA PRO A 31 -9.40 -1.78 -9.60
C PRO A 31 -8.57 -0.84 -10.46
N GLN A 32 -8.90 -0.75 -11.74
CA GLN A 32 -8.21 0.15 -12.64
C GLN A 32 -8.44 1.55 -12.06
N PRO A 33 -7.38 2.30 -11.67
CA PRO A 33 -7.56 3.59 -11.03
C PRO A 33 -8.46 4.43 -11.91
N ALA A 34 -9.52 5.00 -11.33
CA ALA A 34 -10.41 5.90 -12.03
C ALA A 34 -9.55 7.02 -12.64
N VAL A 35 -9.44 7.03 -13.97
CA VAL A 35 -8.75 8.11 -14.68
C VAL A 35 -9.71 9.29 -14.70
N CYS A 36 -9.56 10.19 -13.74
CA CYS A 36 -10.34 11.41 -13.66
C CYS A 36 -9.89 12.38 -14.77
N ASN A 37 -10.51 12.29 -15.95
CA ASN A 37 -10.28 13.23 -17.07
C ASN A 37 -11.05 14.55 -16.91
N GLY A 38 -11.25 15.00 -15.66
CA GLY A 38 -11.95 16.25 -15.35
C GLY A 38 -11.07 17.47 -15.61
N PRO A 39 -11.67 18.67 -15.72
CA PRO A 39 -10.89 19.91 -15.76
C PRO A 39 -10.11 20.08 -14.45
N THR A 40 -8.83 20.46 -14.56
CA THR A 40 -8.03 20.91 -13.39
C THR A 40 -8.62 22.21 -12.89
N VAL A 41 -9.12 22.20 -11.66
CA VAL A 41 -9.63 23.39 -10.97
C VAL A 41 -8.79 23.58 -9.72
N GLU A 42 -8.31 24.81 -9.53
CA GLU A 42 -7.63 25.22 -8.30
C GLU A 42 -8.60 25.11 -7.12
N ILE A 43 -8.28 24.23 -6.18
CA ILE A 43 -9.04 24.07 -4.94
C ILE A 43 -8.32 24.86 -3.86
N SER A 44 -8.88 26.01 -3.47
CA SER A 44 -8.37 26.78 -2.34
C SER A 44 -8.65 26.05 -1.02
N GLY A 45 -7.70 26.06 -0.09
CA GLY A 45 -7.93 25.48 1.25
C GLY A 45 -6.68 24.99 2.00
N ALA A 46 -5.56 24.78 1.31
CA ALA A 46 -4.29 24.42 1.93
C ALA A 46 -3.30 25.57 1.76
N ASP A 47 -3.14 26.41 2.79
CA ASP A 47 -2.03 27.37 2.87
C ASP A 47 -0.86 26.68 3.58
N PRO A 48 0.26 26.37 2.89
CA PRO A 48 1.37 25.63 3.47
C PRO A 48 1.96 26.35 4.69
N GLN A 49 2.01 25.64 5.82
CA GLN A 49 2.65 26.14 7.04
C GLN A 49 3.87 25.29 7.38
N TYR A 50 4.89 25.92 7.98
CA TYR A 50 5.99 25.15 8.54
C TYR A 50 5.55 24.53 9.87
N GLU A 51 5.56 23.21 9.93
CA GLU A 51 5.11 22.44 11.09
C GLU A 51 6.23 21.57 11.64
N THR A 52 6.09 21.18 12.91
CA THR A 52 7.05 20.26 13.53
C THR A 52 6.87 18.86 12.95
N PRO A 53 7.95 18.21 12.47
CA PRO A 53 7.88 16.83 11.98
C PRO A 53 7.32 15.87 13.03
N ASN A 54 6.48 14.93 12.59
CA ASN A 54 5.98 13.83 13.39
C ASN A 54 7.15 13.05 14.03
N ALA A 55 7.09 12.83 15.33
CA ALA A 55 8.20 12.25 16.09
C ALA A 55 8.55 10.81 15.68
N THR A 56 7.59 10.05 15.14
CA THR A 56 7.73 8.61 14.89
C THR A 56 7.69 8.24 13.42
N ALA A 57 7.06 9.05 12.57
CA ALA A 57 6.82 8.70 11.17
C ALA A 57 7.98 9.03 10.21
N ASN A 58 9.04 9.68 10.70
CA ASN A 58 10.11 10.27 9.87
C ASN A 58 11.44 9.50 9.91
N GLN A 59 11.38 8.18 10.13
CA GLN A 59 12.55 7.30 10.12
C GLN A 59 12.61 6.50 8.82
N ASP A 60 13.84 6.23 8.34
CA ASP A 60 14.06 5.24 7.27
C ASP A 60 13.41 3.90 7.68
N TYR A 61 12.73 3.24 6.75
CA TYR A 61 11.96 2.03 7.05
C TYR A 61 12.05 1.00 5.92
N GLU A 62 11.61 -0.22 6.22
CA GLU A 62 11.45 -1.29 5.23
C GLU A 62 10.00 -1.75 5.22
N ARG A 63 9.46 -1.97 4.02
CA ARG A 63 8.12 -2.54 3.82
C ARG A 63 8.16 -3.48 2.63
N ASP A 64 7.65 -4.69 2.83
CA ASP A 64 7.57 -5.74 1.79
C ASP A 64 8.93 -6.02 1.10
N GLY A 65 10.02 -6.01 1.87
CA GLY A 65 11.38 -6.22 1.38
C GLY A 65 11.99 -5.04 0.62
N LYS A 66 11.29 -3.88 0.59
CA LYS A 66 11.78 -2.65 -0.03
C LYS A 66 12.12 -1.61 1.05
N SER A 67 13.35 -1.11 1.00
CA SER A 67 13.80 -0.03 1.89
C SER A 67 13.41 1.34 1.33
N TYR A 68 12.99 2.23 2.21
CA TYR A 68 12.61 3.61 1.93
C TYR A 68 13.45 4.55 2.77
N LYS A 69 14.04 5.55 2.12
CA LYS A 69 14.86 6.58 2.77
C LYS A 69 14.10 7.88 2.83
N ILE A 70 13.91 8.43 4.03
CA ILE A 70 13.18 9.67 4.22
C ILE A 70 14.05 10.84 3.76
N VAL A 71 13.45 11.71 2.95
CA VAL A 71 14.08 12.93 2.44
C VAL A 71 14.29 13.91 3.60
N GLN A 72 15.55 14.26 3.85
CA GLN A 72 15.92 15.15 4.97
C GLN A 72 15.81 16.64 4.62
N ASP A 73 15.96 17.00 3.34
CA ASP A 73 15.80 18.35 2.83
C ASP A 73 14.79 18.36 1.66
N PRO A 74 13.48 18.50 1.96
CA PRO A 74 12.44 18.44 0.95
C PRO A 74 12.27 19.75 0.17
N ALA A 75 13.00 20.82 0.49
CA ALA A 75 12.77 22.15 -0.07
C ALA A 75 12.87 22.23 -1.60
N ASN A 76 13.64 21.33 -2.21
CA ASN A 76 13.83 21.23 -3.67
C ASN A 76 13.38 19.86 -4.22
N PHE A 77 12.58 19.12 -3.47
CA PHE A 77 12.10 17.81 -3.91
C PHE A 77 11.08 17.95 -5.04
N THR A 78 11.29 17.21 -6.12
CA THR A 78 10.35 17.08 -7.23
C THR A 78 10.36 15.64 -7.72
N GLN A 79 9.18 15.12 -8.04
CA GLN A 79 9.02 13.77 -8.56
C GLN A 79 7.78 13.72 -9.45
N ALA A 80 7.89 13.03 -10.59
CA ALA A 80 6.75 12.65 -11.42
C ALA A 80 6.42 11.17 -11.19
N GLY A 81 5.13 10.83 -11.18
CA GLY A 81 4.69 9.46 -10.95
C GLY A 81 3.18 9.30 -11.09
N PHE A 82 2.70 8.09 -10.81
CA PHE A 82 1.27 7.82 -10.76
C PHE A 82 0.70 8.16 -9.39
N ALA A 83 -0.51 8.73 -9.39
CA ALA A 83 -1.32 8.94 -8.20
C ALA A 83 -2.50 7.94 -8.17
N ALA A 84 -2.95 7.62 -6.97
CA ALA A 84 -4.19 6.89 -6.74
C ALA A 84 -4.98 7.61 -5.65
N ILE A 85 -6.30 7.61 -5.79
CA ILE A 85 -7.23 8.16 -4.80
C ILE A 85 -7.74 7.04 -3.90
N TYR A 86 -7.90 7.33 -2.63
CA TYR A 86 -8.46 6.40 -1.64
C TYR A 86 -9.87 6.85 -1.26
N ASP A 87 -10.81 5.90 -1.27
CA ASP A 87 -12.19 6.10 -0.83
C ASP A 87 -12.36 5.73 0.65
N ALA A 88 -13.54 6.00 1.21
CA ALA A 88 -13.91 5.58 2.55
C ALA A 88 -13.82 4.05 2.71
N GLU A 89 -12.94 3.57 3.58
CA GLU A 89 -12.79 2.15 3.89
C GLU A 89 -13.47 1.83 5.25
N PRO A 90 -14.44 0.91 5.31
CA PRO A 90 -15.02 0.49 6.59
C PRO A 90 -13.94 -0.18 7.46
N ASN A 91 -13.81 0.26 8.71
CA ASN A 91 -12.71 -0.06 9.64
C ASN A 91 -11.34 0.51 9.23
N SER A 92 -11.33 1.69 8.60
CA SER A 92 -10.09 2.40 8.23
C SER A 92 -9.06 2.41 9.37
N ASN A 93 -7.84 2.05 9.03
CA ASN A 93 -6.70 2.07 9.94
C ASN A 93 -6.19 3.50 10.17
N LEU A 94 -5.32 3.65 11.17
CA LEU A 94 -4.52 4.86 11.33
C LEU A 94 -3.54 5.01 10.15
N THR A 95 -3.32 6.23 9.69
CA THR A 95 -2.26 6.55 8.72
C THR A 95 -0.88 6.43 9.38
N ALA A 96 0.19 6.61 8.61
CA ALA A 96 1.56 6.61 9.15
C ALA A 96 1.82 7.74 10.16
N SER A 97 1.06 8.84 10.11
CA SER A 97 1.14 9.92 11.10
C SER A 97 0.50 9.53 12.44
N GLY A 98 -0.36 8.49 12.43
CA GLY A 98 -1.17 8.06 13.57
C GLY A 98 -2.58 8.65 13.59
N GLU A 99 -2.95 9.51 12.62
CA GLU A 99 -4.31 10.04 12.51
C GLU A 99 -5.27 9.05 11.84
N ALA A 100 -6.57 9.16 12.12
CA ALA A 100 -7.57 8.38 11.38
C ALA A 100 -7.70 8.95 9.97
N PHE A 101 -7.70 8.08 8.96
CA PHE A 101 -7.94 8.52 7.58
C PHE A 101 -9.37 9.04 7.40
N ASP A 102 -9.48 10.23 6.79
CA ASP A 102 -10.73 10.89 6.45
C ASP A 102 -10.73 11.23 4.94
N PRO A 103 -11.58 10.57 4.13
CA PRO A 103 -11.62 10.77 2.68
C PRO A 103 -12.19 12.13 2.28
N THR A 104 -12.70 12.93 3.22
CA THR A 104 -13.21 14.28 2.97
C THR A 104 -12.15 15.37 3.15
N GLN A 105 -10.99 15.02 3.73
CA GLN A 105 -9.87 15.93 3.96
C GLN A 105 -8.92 15.97 2.76
N LEU A 106 -8.34 17.15 2.49
CA LEU A 106 -7.30 17.33 1.47
C LEU A 106 -5.96 16.81 2.00
N THR A 107 -5.72 15.51 1.85
CA THR A 107 -4.49 14.84 2.30
C THR A 107 -3.90 13.96 1.21
N ALA A 108 -2.58 13.73 1.28
CA ALA A 108 -1.84 12.88 0.36
C ALA A 108 -0.82 12.03 1.12
N ALA A 109 -0.45 10.88 0.56
CA ALA A 109 0.57 10.00 1.11
C ALA A 109 1.73 9.84 0.12
N HIS A 110 2.96 9.99 0.63
CA HIS A 110 4.18 9.76 -0.15
C HIS A 110 5.14 8.88 0.65
N PRO A 111 5.84 7.91 0.04
CA PRO A 111 6.64 6.93 0.78
C PRO A 111 7.92 7.49 1.41
N THR A 112 8.42 8.64 0.93
CA THR A 112 9.72 9.17 1.39
C THR A 112 9.69 10.63 1.80
N LEU A 113 8.57 11.33 1.65
CA LEU A 113 8.49 12.71 2.14
C LEU A 113 8.24 12.68 3.66
N PRO A 114 8.87 13.59 4.41
CA PRO A 114 8.63 13.66 5.84
C PRO A 114 7.19 14.07 6.14
N ILE A 115 6.64 13.64 7.26
CA ILE A 115 5.30 13.96 7.73
C ILE A 115 5.39 14.97 8.89
N PRO A 116 4.66 16.10 8.85
CA PRO A 116 3.91 16.60 7.70
C PRO A 116 4.82 17.18 6.60
N SER A 117 4.32 17.20 5.37
CA SER A 117 4.88 17.94 4.23
C SER A 117 3.75 18.43 3.34
N TYR A 118 3.99 19.53 2.64
CA TYR A 118 3.08 20.11 1.65
C TYR A 118 3.65 19.89 0.25
N ALA A 119 2.80 19.44 -0.68
CA ALA A 119 3.17 19.23 -2.07
C ALA A 119 2.18 19.97 -2.98
N ALA A 120 2.69 20.57 -4.05
CA ALA A 120 1.89 21.16 -5.11
C ALA A 120 2.01 20.30 -6.36
N ASP A 121 0.87 19.89 -6.91
CA ASP A 121 0.81 19.22 -8.22
C ASP A 121 0.91 20.27 -9.34
N HIS A 122 1.50 19.91 -10.48
CA HIS A 122 1.70 20.78 -11.64
C HIS A 122 1.14 20.14 -12.92
#